data_AF-A0A5B9VZ05-F1
#
_entry.id   AF-A0A5B9VZ05-F1
#
_cell.length_a   1.000
_cell.length_b   1.000
_cell.length_c   1.000
_cell.angle_alpha   90.00
_cell.angle_beta   90.00
_cell.angle_gamma   90.00
#
_symmetry.space_group_name_H-M   'P 1'
#
loop_
_entity.id
_entity.type
_entity.pdbx_description
1 polymer ?
#
loop_
_entity_poly.entity_id
_entity_poly.type
_entity_poly.pdbx_seq_one_letter_code
_entity_poly.pdbx_strand_id
1 'polypeptide(L)'
;MTSRVRVAGFLIASGAMVVALALVAYLAGWAPARIVPAGDLTQVSIRLDAVEGFQKPTTITSEDAGKIAALAAVLRDNRPSQDHKCASTGELVIRTRDGAAVSLGLLPSHDGRSFEFRVPREASYDVVRVDRDAFLKAMADLGATGIYTGRENAR
;
A
#
# COMPACT_ATOMS: atom_id res chain seq x y z
N MET A 1 33.27 46.94 40.25
CA MET A 1 33.86 46.41 38.99
C MET A 1 33.73 44.89 39.02
N THR A 2 33.50 44.29 37.84
CA THR A 2 33.38 42.85 37.49
C THR A 2 32.14 42.12 38.03
N SER A 3 31.46 41.22 37.31
CA SER A 3 31.31 40.97 35.87
C SER A 3 30.01 40.15 35.72
N ARG A 4 29.17 40.48 34.74
CA ARG A 4 27.94 39.72 34.43
C ARG A 4 28.32 38.51 33.58
N VAL A 5 28.05 37.28 34.04
CA VAL A 5 28.10 36.09 33.18
C VAL A 5 26.70 35.78 32.69
N ARG A 6 26.45 36.03 31.40
CA ARG A 6 25.29 35.53 30.68
C ARG A 6 25.70 34.23 30.00
N VAL A 7 25.07 33.12 30.35
CA VAL A 7 25.01 31.93 29.49
C VAL A 7 23.58 31.40 29.54
N ALA A 8 22.80 31.77 28.53
CA ALA A 8 21.57 31.07 28.18
C ALA A 8 21.45 31.20 26.66
N GLY A 9 21.90 30.17 25.96
CA GLY A 9 21.97 30.19 24.51
C GLY A 9 22.16 28.80 23.95
N PHE A 10 21.19 27.92 24.17
CA PHE A 10 20.98 26.71 23.36
C PHE A 10 19.54 26.29 23.57
N LEU A 11 18.71 26.34 22.51
CA LEU A 11 17.54 25.45 22.29
C LEU A 11 16.61 25.97 21.18
N ILE A 12 17.06 26.19 19.94
CA ILE A 12 16.15 26.14 18.78
C ILE A 12 16.95 25.73 17.52
N ALA A 13 17.30 24.46 17.35
CA ALA A 13 17.94 23.99 16.11
C ALA A 13 17.40 22.66 15.57
N SER A 14 16.27 22.17 16.09
CA SER A 14 15.75 20.84 15.75
C SER A 14 14.60 20.88 14.73
N GLY A 15 13.85 21.98 14.64
CA GLY A 15 12.67 22.08 13.78
C GLY A 15 12.98 22.30 12.29
N ALA A 16 13.97 23.16 11.98
CA ALA A 16 14.28 23.54 10.61
C ALA A 16 14.84 22.37 9.76
N MET A 17 15.57 21.45 10.39
CA MET A 17 16.18 20.31 9.71
C MET A 17 15.16 19.24 9.30
N VAL A 18 14.11 18.99 10.10
CA VAL A 18 13.03 18.06 9.75
C VAL A 18 12.21 18.59 8.57
N VAL A 19 11.92 19.89 8.56
CA VAL A 19 11.19 20.55 7.46
C VAL A 19 12.01 20.52 6.17
N ALA A 20 13.33 20.78 6.24
CA ALA A 20 14.21 20.73 5.07
C ALA A 20 14.30 19.31 4.46
N LEU A 21 14.41 18.27 5.28
CA LEU A 21 14.42 16.87 4.81
C LEU A 21 13.08 16.46 4.16
N ALA A 22 11.96 16.83 4.77
CA ALA A 22 10.63 16.57 4.20
C ALA A 22 10.43 17.29 2.85
N LEU A 23 10.92 18.53 2.75
CA LEU A 23 10.86 19.31 1.51
C LEU A 23 11.75 18.72 0.41
N VAL A 24 12.96 18.28 0.73
CA VAL A 24 13.85 17.60 -0.23
C VAL A 24 13.24 16.29 -0.71
N ALA A 25 12.66 15.49 0.18
CA ALA A 25 11.96 14.25 -0.20
C ALA A 25 10.74 14.53 -1.11
N TYR A 26 9.98 15.59 -0.80
CA TYR A 26 8.84 16.02 -1.62
C TYR A 26 9.28 16.50 -3.02
N LEU A 27 10.30 17.36 -3.08
CA LEU A 27 10.82 17.91 -4.34
C LEU A 27 11.54 16.87 -5.20
N ALA A 28 12.15 15.85 -4.58
CA ALA A 28 12.76 14.72 -5.29
C ALA A 28 11.73 13.73 -5.87
N GLY A 29 10.42 14.00 -5.72
CA GLY A 29 9.37 13.11 -6.20
C GLY A 29 9.27 11.82 -5.39
N TRP A 30 9.89 11.76 -4.21
CA TRP A 30 9.92 10.57 -3.36
C TRP A 30 8.70 10.46 -2.45
N ALA A 31 7.56 10.99 -2.90
CA ALA A 31 6.30 10.76 -2.22
C ALA A 31 5.96 9.25 -2.37
N PRO A 32 5.80 8.50 -1.26
CA PRO A 32 5.43 7.11 -1.33
C PRO A 32 4.10 6.97 -2.09
N ALA A 33 3.98 5.93 -2.91
CA ALA A 33 2.77 5.64 -3.66
C ALA A 33 1.59 5.55 -2.68
N ARG A 34 0.57 6.41 -2.86
CA ARG A 34 -0.64 6.37 -2.05
C ARG A 34 -1.55 5.26 -2.55
N ILE A 35 -1.44 4.10 -1.93
CA ILE A 35 -2.28 2.92 -2.23
C ILE A 35 -3.70 3.08 -1.69
N VAL A 36 -3.83 3.72 -0.53
CA VAL A 36 -5.12 3.94 0.12
C VAL A 36 -5.50 5.42 -0.05
N PRO A 37 -6.67 5.73 -0.65
CA PRO A 37 -7.13 7.10 -0.78
C PRO A 37 -7.31 7.75 0.60
N ALA A 38 -7.16 9.06 0.67
CA ALA A 38 -7.50 9.81 1.87
C ALA A 38 -9.02 9.84 2.05
N GLY A 39 -9.49 9.90 3.30
CA GLY A 39 -10.91 9.98 3.63
C GLY A 39 -11.53 8.67 4.12
N ASP A 40 -12.85 8.71 4.29
CA ASP A 40 -13.63 7.60 4.82
C ASP A 40 -13.82 6.52 3.75
N LEU A 41 -13.22 5.35 3.97
CA LEU A 41 -13.39 4.19 3.09
C LEU A 41 -14.79 3.61 3.28
N THR A 42 -15.50 3.38 2.17
CA THR A 42 -16.89 2.91 2.19
C THR A 42 -17.09 1.57 1.51
N GLN A 43 -16.25 1.25 0.52
CA GLN A 43 -16.40 0.04 -0.26
C GLN A 43 -15.06 -0.50 -0.73
N VAL A 44 -14.96 -1.82 -0.74
CA VAL A 44 -13.87 -2.56 -1.40
C VAL A 44 -14.48 -3.53 -2.39
N SER A 45 -13.99 -3.51 -3.63
CA SER A 45 -14.31 -4.50 -4.65
C SER A 45 -13.05 -5.27 -5.04
N ILE A 46 -13.13 -6.58 -5.09
CA ILE A 46 -12.06 -7.50 -5.47
C ILE A 46 -12.53 -8.24 -6.71
N ARG A 47 -11.74 -8.19 -7.78
CA ARG A 47 -11.92 -9.03 -8.96
C ARG A 47 -10.71 -9.91 -9.12
N LEU A 48 -10.89 -11.21 -9.02
CA LEU A 48 -9.86 -12.21 -9.30
C LEU A 48 -10.04 -12.72 -10.72
N ASP A 49 -8.96 -12.80 -11.47
CA ASP A 49 -8.95 -13.38 -12.81
C ASP A 49 -8.72 -14.89 -12.75
N ALA A 50 -9.03 -15.61 -13.83
CA ALA A 50 -8.72 -17.04 -13.87
C ALA A 50 -7.20 -17.24 -13.99
N VAL A 51 -6.63 -18.08 -13.11
CA VAL A 51 -5.27 -18.61 -13.26
C VAL A 51 -5.38 -20.13 -13.32
N GLU A 52 -5.09 -20.71 -14.47
CA GLU A 52 -5.31 -22.13 -14.75
C GLU A 52 -4.72 -23.03 -13.66
N GLY A 53 -5.57 -23.84 -13.04
CA GLY A 53 -5.19 -24.78 -11.98
C GLY A 53 -4.99 -24.17 -10.58
N PHE A 54 -5.05 -22.84 -10.42
CA PHE A 54 -4.73 -22.19 -9.14
C PHE A 54 -5.81 -21.24 -8.62
N GLN A 55 -6.37 -20.38 -9.48
CA GLN A 55 -7.32 -19.34 -9.07
C GLN A 55 -8.54 -19.37 -9.98
N LYS A 56 -9.73 -19.36 -9.36
CA LYS A 56 -10.99 -19.23 -10.08
C LYS A 56 -11.35 -17.75 -10.23
N PRO A 57 -11.96 -17.34 -11.34
CA PRO A 57 -12.45 -15.98 -11.48
C PRO A 57 -13.55 -15.74 -10.44
N THR A 58 -13.51 -14.60 -9.76
CA THR A 58 -14.47 -14.26 -8.69
C THR A 58 -14.51 -12.75 -8.52
N THR A 59 -15.72 -12.23 -8.26
CA THR A 59 -15.90 -10.82 -7.90
C THR A 59 -16.57 -10.75 -6.54
N ILE A 60 -15.99 -9.96 -5.64
CA ILE A 60 -16.47 -9.73 -4.28
C ILE A 60 -16.57 -8.24 -4.05
N THR A 61 -17.64 -7.80 -3.41
CA THR A 61 -17.78 -6.43 -2.93
C THR A 61 -18.14 -6.47 -1.46
N SER A 62 -17.52 -5.61 -0.66
CA SER A 62 -17.78 -5.46 0.76
C SER A 62 -17.93 -3.99 1.12
N GLU A 63 -18.88 -3.73 2.01
CA GLU A 63 -19.13 -2.42 2.67
C GLU A 63 -18.96 -2.54 4.20
N ASP A 64 -18.42 -3.67 4.66
CA ASP A 64 -18.13 -3.90 6.08
C ASP A 64 -16.95 -3.02 6.52
N ALA A 65 -17.25 -1.96 7.26
CA ALA A 65 -16.27 -0.97 7.70
C ALA A 65 -15.11 -1.59 8.49
N GLY A 66 -15.35 -2.63 9.29
CA GLY A 66 -14.31 -3.29 10.09
C GLY A 66 -13.32 -4.05 9.20
N LYS A 67 -13.83 -4.81 8.23
CA LYS A 67 -13.00 -5.56 7.28
C LYS A 67 -12.26 -4.65 6.32
N ILE A 68 -12.90 -3.57 5.86
CA ILE A 68 -12.27 -2.55 5.02
C ILE A 68 -11.13 -1.86 5.77
N ALA A 69 -11.35 -1.49 7.04
CA ALA A 69 -10.31 -0.87 7.86
C ALA A 69 -9.11 -1.80 8.08
N ALA A 70 -9.35 -3.09 8.31
CA ALA A 70 -8.30 -4.10 8.46
C ALA A 70 -7.45 -4.24 7.19
N LEU A 71 -8.09 -4.37 6.02
CA LEU A 71 -7.39 -4.39 4.73
C LEU A 71 -6.59 -3.09 4.51
N ALA A 72 -7.21 -1.93 4.77
CA ALA A 72 -6.55 -0.65 4.60
C ALA A 72 -5.32 -0.47 5.50
N ALA A 73 -5.32 -1.05 6.71
CA ALA A 73 -4.15 -1.04 7.59
C ALA A 73 -2.97 -1.78 6.94
N VAL A 74 -3.21 -2.96 6.37
CA VAL A 74 -2.18 -3.74 5.64
C VAL A 74 -1.65 -2.97 4.44
N LEU A 75 -2.53 -2.34 3.66
CA LEU A 75 -2.13 -1.58 2.46
C LEU A 75 -1.39 -0.28 2.80
N ARG A 76 -1.63 0.32 3.97
CA ARG A 76 -0.89 1.49 4.43
C ARG A 76 0.55 1.14 4.84
N ASP A 77 0.78 -0.07 5.34
CA ASP A 77 2.12 -0.58 5.68
C ASP A 77 2.87 -1.14 4.45
N ASN A 78 2.76 -0.45 3.32
CA ASN A 78 3.43 -0.86 2.10
C ASN A 78 4.86 -0.31 2.01
N ARG A 79 5.66 -0.96 1.17
CA ARG A 79 6.99 -0.50 0.78
C ARG A 79 7.15 -0.52 -0.74
N PRO A 80 7.92 0.42 -1.32
CA PRO A 80 8.24 0.38 -2.75
C PRO A 80 8.94 -0.92 -3.17
N SER A 81 8.69 -1.34 -4.40
CA SER A 81 9.32 -2.49 -5.06
C SER A 81 9.69 -2.14 -6.50
N GLN A 82 10.55 -2.96 -7.10
CA GLN A 82 10.86 -2.87 -8.53
C GLN A 82 9.81 -3.67 -9.31
N ASP A 83 9.46 -3.17 -10.49
CA ASP A 83 8.55 -3.88 -11.39
C ASP A 83 9.17 -5.15 -11.95
N HIS A 84 8.31 -6.11 -12.29
CA HIS A 84 8.68 -7.37 -12.91
C HIS A 84 7.63 -7.81 -13.94
N LYS A 85 8.01 -8.75 -14.80
CA LYS A 85 7.26 -9.14 -16.01
C LYS A 85 5.95 -9.91 -15.77
N CYS A 86 5.46 -9.99 -14.54
CA CYS A 86 4.23 -10.73 -14.27
C CYS A 86 3.00 -9.90 -14.66
N ALA A 87 2.00 -10.58 -15.25
CA ALA A 87 0.69 -9.98 -15.44
C ALA A 87 -0.04 -9.88 -14.08
N SER A 88 -0.93 -8.90 -13.96
CA SER A 88 -1.84 -8.85 -12.83
C SER A 88 -2.81 -10.03 -12.90
N THR A 89 -3.11 -10.64 -11.76
CA THR A 89 -4.04 -11.78 -11.65
C THR A 89 -5.37 -11.37 -11.02
N GLY A 90 -5.62 -10.08 -10.97
CA GLY A 90 -6.84 -9.50 -10.45
C GLY A 90 -6.66 -8.01 -10.15
N GLU A 91 -7.69 -7.47 -9.51
CA GLU A 91 -7.83 -6.05 -9.22
C GLU A 91 -8.48 -5.86 -7.84
N LEU A 92 -7.99 -4.89 -7.10
CA LEU A 92 -8.57 -4.43 -5.85
C LEU A 92 -8.92 -2.95 -6.00
N VAL A 93 -10.21 -2.62 -5.91
CA VAL A 93 -10.72 -1.25 -5.99
C VAL A 93 -11.22 -0.81 -4.62
N ILE A 94 -10.69 0.31 -4.14
CA ILE A 94 -11.08 0.91 -2.86
C ILE A 94 -11.77 2.23 -3.16
N ARG A 95 -12.98 2.43 -2.63
CA ARG A 95 -13.74 3.67 -2.77
C ARG A 95 -13.92 4.37 -1.44
N THR A 96 -13.91 5.69 -1.49
CA THR A 96 -14.21 6.57 -0.37
C THR A 96 -15.62 7.15 -0.49
N ARG A 97 -16.12 7.69 0.62
CA ARG A 97 -17.43 8.36 0.68
C ARG A 97 -17.54 9.57 -0.25
N ASP A 98 -16.44 10.29 -0.47
CA ASP A 98 -16.38 11.45 -1.37
C ASP A 98 -16.25 11.07 -2.85
N GLY A 99 -16.29 9.77 -3.17
CA GLY A 99 -16.27 9.26 -4.54
C GLY A 99 -14.88 9.05 -5.13
N ALA A 100 -13.80 9.32 -4.38
CA ALA A 100 -12.47 8.94 -4.83
C ALA A 100 -12.33 7.41 -4.88
N ALA A 101 -11.50 6.92 -5.81
CA ALA A 101 -11.24 5.50 -5.96
C ALA A 101 -9.78 5.26 -6.33
N VAL A 102 -9.21 4.19 -5.78
CA VAL A 102 -7.90 3.66 -6.21
C VAL A 102 -8.12 2.23 -6.67
N SER A 103 -7.64 1.92 -7.88
CA SER A 103 -7.56 0.55 -8.40
C SER A 103 -6.13 0.05 -8.30
N LEU A 104 -5.96 -1.17 -7.80
CA LEU A 104 -4.67 -1.81 -7.60
C LEU A 104 -4.65 -3.13 -8.38
N GLY A 105 -3.69 -3.30 -9.27
CA GLY A 105 -3.47 -4.57 -9.95
C GLY A 105 -2.79 -5.56 -9.02
N LEU A 106 -3.41 -6.71 -8.76
CA LEU A 106 -2.85 -7.78 -7.91
C LEU A 106 -1.74 -8.52 -8.66
N LEU A 107 -0.52 -8.55 -8.14
CA LEU A 107 0.60 -9.29 -8.72
C LEU A 107 0.90 -10.55 -7.89
N PRO A 108 1.23 -11.68 -8.55
CA PRO A 108 1.65 -12.89 -7.84
C PRO A 108 2.95 -12.64 -7.07
N SER A 109 2.99 -13.10 -5.82
CA SER A 109 4.21 -13.12 -5.01
C SER A 109 5.21 -14.14 -5.53
N HIS A 110 6.50 -13.82 -5.55
CA HIS A 110 7.56 -14.81 -5.86
C HIS A 110 8.57 -14.99 -4.74
N ASP A 111 8.52 -14.15 -3.70
CA ASP A 111 9.46 -14.20 -2.57
C ASP A 111 8.88 -14.90 -1.34
N GLY A 112 7.60 -15.30 -1.39
CA GLY A 112 6.88 -16.00 -0.34
C GLY A 112 6.54 -15.16 0.89
N ARG A 113 7.03 -13.92 0.99
CA ARG A 113 6.89 -13.05 2.17
C ARG A 113 6.04 -11.82 1.92
N SER A 114 5.91 -11.41 0.66
CA SER A 114 5.18 -10.19 0.31
C SER A 114 4.16 -10.41 -0.79
N PHE A 115 3.08 -9.64 -0.76
CA PHE A 115 2.16 -9.54 -1.89
C PHE A 115 2.41 -8.23 -2.62
N GLU A 116 2.31 -8.23 -3.95
CA GLU A 116 2.68 -7.09 -4.80
C GLU A 116 1.47 -6.47 -5.47
N PHE A 117 1.53 -5.15 -5.67
CA PHE A 117 0.49 -4.39 -6.35
C PHE A 117 1.07 -3.44 -7.37
N ARG A 118 0.38 -3.27 -8.49
CA ARG A 118 0.54 -2.12 -9.38
C ARG A 118 -0.38 -1.00 -8.94
N VAL A 119 0.19 0.17 -8.68
CA VAL A 119 -0.55 1.40 -8.34
C VAL A 119 -0.51 2.31 -9.57
N PRO A 120 -1.64 2.56 -10.25
CA PRO A 120 -1.69 3.42 -11.42
C PRO A 120 -1.14 4.83 -11.16
N ARG A 121 -0.37 5.32 -12.12
CA ARG A 121 0.08 6.71 -12.28
C ARG A 121 -0.32 7.17 -13.68
N GLU A 122 -0.39 8.48 -13.92
CA GLU A 122 -0.92 9.07 -15.16
C GLU A 122 -0.57 8.32 -16.45
N ALA A 123 0.71 7.98 -16.65
CA ALA A 123 1.19 7.24 -17.82
C ALA A 123 1.93 5.92 -17.49
N SER A 124 1.89 5.47 -16.23
CA SER A 124 2.68 4.33 -15.75
C SER A 124 2.05 3.69 -14.50
N TYR A 125 2.82 2.92 -13.75
CA TYR A 125 2.44 2.45 -12.44
C TYR A 125 3.67 2.38 -11.53
N ASP A 126 3.44 2.52 -10.23
CA ASP A 126 4.41 2.11 -9.20
C ASP A 126 4.15 0.65 -8.81
N VAL A 127 5.19 -0.02 -8.32
CA VAL A 127 5.04 -1.34 -7.69
C VAL A 127 5.36 -1.24 -6.21
N VAL A 128 4.49 -1.87 -5.42
CA VAL A 128 4.54 -1.82 -3.96
C VAL A 128 4.29 -3.21 -3.39
N ARG A 129 4.87 -3.46 -2.22
CA ARG A 129 4.80 -4.71 -1.47
C ARG A 129 4.11 -4.49 -0.13
N VAL A 130 3.31 -5.45 0.29
CA VAL A 130 2.77 -5.55 1.65
C VAL A 130 3.13 -6.90 2.26
N ASP A 131 2.93 -7.08 3.56
CA ASP A 131 3.04 -8.39 4.21
C ASP A 131 2.04 -9.40 3.62
N ARG A 132 2.54 -10.55 3.15
CA ARG A 132 1.71 -11.54 2.45
C ARG A 132 0.62 -12.12 3.35
N ASP A 133 0.99 -12.55 4.55
CA ASP A 133 0.07 -13.31 5.41
C ASP A 133 -1.02 -12.40 5.97
N ALA A 134 -0.66 -11.17 6.37
CA ALA A 134 -1.62 -10.16 6.78
C ALA A 134 -2.58 -9.79 5.64
N PHE A 135 -2.08 -9.66 4.41
CA PHE A 135 -2.92 -9.40 3.24
C PHE A 135 -3.87 -10.57 2.94
N LEU A 136 -3.35 -11.79 2.85
CA LEU A 136 -4.18 -12.97 2.56
C LEU A 136 -5.24 -13.19 3.63
N LYS A 137 -4.91 -12.93 4.90
CA LYS A 137 -5.89 -12.93 5.98
C LYS A 137 -6.98 -11.88 5.76
N ALA A 138 -6.62 -10.63 5.49
CA ALA A 138 -7.60 -9.55 5.27
C ALA A 138 -8.50 -9.83 4.06
N MET A 139 -7.94 -10.40 3.00
CA MET A 139 -8.69 -10.83 1.82
C MET A 139 -9.66 -11.99 2.14
N ALA A 140 -9.21 -12.98 2.90
CA ALA A 140 -10.06 -14.09 3.33
C ALA A 140 -11.21 -13.61 4.24
N ASP A 141 -10.95 -12.65 5.14
CA ASP A 141 -11.99 -12.04 5.98
C ASP A 141 -13.06 -11.31 5.13
N LEU A 142 -12.66 -10.77 3.97
CA LEU A 142 -13.55 -10.19 2.95
C LEU A 142 -14.24 -11.24 2.05
N GLY A 143 -13.90 -12.53 2.18
CA GLY A 143 -14.44 -13.63 1.39
C GLY A 143 -13.63 -13.99 0.14
N ALA A 144 -12.49 -13.32 -0.10
CA ALA A 144 -11.60 -13.61 -1.22
C ALA A 144 -10.59 -14.69 -0.83
N THR A 145 -10.91 -15.94 -1.18
CA THR A 145 -10.06 -17.12 -0.95
C THR A 145 -9.51 -17.67 -2.24
N GLY A 146 -8.44 -18.48 -2.17
CA GLY A 146 -7.86 -19.12 -3.37
C GLY A 146 -7.12 -18.14 -4.28
N ILE A 147 -6.56 -17.08 -3.70
CA ILE A 147 -5.74 -16.09 -4.43
C ILE A 147 -4.44 -16.77 -4.85
N TYR A 148 -4.10 -16.67 -6.14
CA TYR A 148 -2.85 -17.18 -6.66
C TYR A 148 -1.69 -16.31 -6.16
N THR A 149 -0.77 -16.93 -5.43
CA THR A 149 0.40 -16.27 -4.83
C THR A 149 1.69 -16.59 -5.58
N GLY A 150 1.63 -16.87 -6.87
CA GLY A 150 2.78 -17.35 -7.65
C GLY A 150 3.05 -18.85 -7.47
N ARG A 151 3.74 -19.45 -8.44
CA ARG A 151 4.32 -20.78 -8.25
C ARG A 151 5.39 -20.65 -7.19
N GLU A 152 5.20 -21.35 -6.08
CA GLU A 152 6.31 -21.58 -5.15
C GLU A 152 7.44 -22.20 -5.98
N ASN A 153 8.61 -21.55 -6.01
CA ASN A 153 9.82 -22.33 -6.20
C ASN A 153 9.91 -23.17 -4.93
N ALA A 154 9.31 -24.37 -4.97
CA ALA A 154 9.50 -25.40 -3.97
C ALA A 154 11.01 -25.45 -3.70
N ARG A 155 11.41 -25.05 -2.49
CA ARG A 155 12.75 -25.35 -2.00
C ARG A 155 12.80 -26.81 -1.62
#